data_AF-A0A5D9C3L8-F1
#
_entry.id   AF-A0A5D9C3L8-F1
#
_cell.length_a   1.000
_cell.length_b   1.000
_cell.length_c   1.000
_cell.angle_alpha   90.00
_cell.angle_beta   90.00
_cell.angle_gamma   90.00
#
_symmetry.space_group_name_H-M   'P 1'
#
loop_
_entity.id
_entity.type
_entity.pdbx_description
1 polymer ?
#
loop_
_entity_poly.entity_id
_entity_poly.type
_entity_poly.pdbx_seq_one_letter_code
_entity_poly.pdbx_strand_id
1 'polypeptide(L)'
;MIAISPDPAIADLLKRAASGDMQAQRDLVDHALQRTAEGYVTTDHGIAVAEAFARMAATHGGRKEQLLLSSVLFLMSAVYAQRDEIDAAAEKQAEAVAFISDLADHGDEEAANQLQVYAHTIDPGVLIAASDWVKRYSEEAE
;
A
#
# COMPACT_ATOMS: atom_id res chain seq x y z
N MET A 1 -3.77 34.42 -6.05
CA MET A 1 -2.79 33.46 -5.50
C MET A 1 -3.19 33.22 -4.05
N ILE A 2 -3.95 32.16 -3.76
CA ILE A 2 -4.25 31.79 -2.38
C ILE A 2 -3.01 31.05 -1.88
N ALA A 3 -2.28 31.67 -0.96
CA ALA A 3 -1.21 30.99 -0.24
C ALA A 3 -1.87 29.94 0.66
N ILE A 4 -1.92 28.70 0.19
CA ILE A 4 -2.34 27.57 1.02
C ILE A 4 -1.16 27.29 1.96
N SER A 5 -1.16 27.92 3.13
CA SER A 5 -0.34 27.41 4.22
C SER A 5 -0.81 25.98 4.51
N PRO A 6 0.09 25.01 4.65
CA PRO A 6 -0.31 23.66 5.03
C PRO A 6 -1.07 23.74 6.35
N ASP A 7 -2.19 23.03 6.43
CA ASP A 7 -2.96 22.88 7.66
C ASP A 7 -1.97 22.51 8.79
N PRO A 8 -1.91 23.30 9.88
CA PRO A 8 -0.99 23.06 10.98
C PRO A 8 -1.08 21.63 11.54
N ALA A 9 -2.26 21.02 11.50
CA ALA A 9 -2.46 19.64 11.92
C ALA A 9 -1.74 18.64 11.00
N ILE A 10 -1.80 18.86 9.68
CA ILE A 10 -1.09 18.02 8.70
C ILE A 10 0.42 18.23 8.79
N ALA A 11 0.88 19.45 9.02
CA ALA A 11 2.29 19.74 9.21
C ALA A 11 2.87 19.03 10.46
N ASP A 12 2.08 18.91 11.53
CA ASP A 12 2.47 18.13 12.71
C ASP A 12 2.51 16.62 12.43
N LEU A 13 1.49 16.08 11.76
CA LEU A 13 1.45 14.68 11.34
C LEU A 13 2.65 14.31 10.48
N LEU A 14 3.02 15.14 9.50
CA LEU A 14 4.19 14.92 8.65
C LEU A 14 5.49 14.85 9.47
N LYS A 15 5.67 15.74 10.45
CA LYS A 15 6.86 15.74 11.32
C LYS A 15 6.94 14.48 12.17
N ARG A 16 5.81 14.07 12.76
CA ARG A 16 5.71 12.86 13.57
C ARG A 16 5.98 11.61 12.73
N ALA A 17 5.36 11.51 11.57
CA ALA A 17 5.56 10.40 10.63
C ALA A 17 7.03 10.29 10.17
N ALA A 18 7.67 11.42 9.86
CA ALA A 18 9.09 11.49 9.52
C ALA A 18 10.01 11.12 10.70
N SER A 19 9.52 11.24 11.93
CA SER A 19 10.23 10.83 13.15
C SER A 19 9.96 9.37 13.54
N GLY A 20 9.27 8.60 12.68
CA GLY A 20 8.95 7.18 12.91
C GLY A 20 7.67 6.93 13.73
N ASP A 21 6.81 7.94 13.92
CA ASP A 21 5.51 7.73 14.54
C ASP A 21 4.58 6.95 13.59
N MET A 22 4.42 5.66 13.86
CA MET A 22 3.59 4.76 13.05
C MET A 22 2.13 5.18 12.99
N GLN A 23 1.57 5.74 14.07
CA GLN A 23 0.17 6.18 14.02
C GLN A 23 0.04 7.38 13.08
N ALA A 24 0.98 8.32 13.14
CA ALA A 24 0.99 9.44 12.20
C ALA A 24 1.18 8.98 10.74
N GLN A 25 1.97 7.93 10.50
CA GLN A 25 2.10 7.34 9.17
C GLN A 25 0.77 6.75 8.68
N ARG A 26 0.06 5.98 9.52
CA ARG A 26 -1.29 5.47 9.21
C ARG A 26 -2.28 6.60 8.94
N ASP A 27 -2.31 7.62 9.80
CA ASP A 27 -3.21 8.76 9.67
C ASP A 27 -2.95 9.51 8.33
N LEU A 28 -1.71 9.55 7.86
CA LEU A 28 -1.37 10.15 6.56
C LEU A 28 -1.76 9.27 5.37
N VAL A 29 -1.77 7.94 5.52
CA VAL A 29 -2.37 7.03 4.51
C VAL A 29 -3.86 7.34 4.38
N ASP A 30 -4.59 7.33 5.50
CA ASP A 30 -6.03 7.60 5.51
C ASP A 30 -6.34 8.99 4.97
N HIS A 31 -5.56 10.00 5.37
CA HIS A 31 -5.70 11.36 4.85
C HIS A 31 -5.50 11.41 3.33
N ALA A 32 -4.45 10.78 2.81
CA ALA A 32 -4.17 10.78 1.37
C ALA A 32 -5.31 10.10 0.57
N LEU A 33 -5.80 8.95 1.05
CA LEU A 33 -6.93 8.25 0.44
C LEU A 33 -8.23 9.06 0.52
N GLN A 34 -8.50 9.71 1.65
CA GLN A 34 -9.67 10.57 1.82
C GLN A 34 -9.64 11.76 0.87
N ARG A 35 -8.50 12.48 0.79
CA ARG A 35 -8.36 13.63 -0.12
C ARG A 35 -8.52 13.22 -1.59
N THR A 36 -8.13 12.00 -1.92
CA THR A 36 -8.34 11.40 -3.24
C THR A 36 -9.82 11.15 -3.50
N ALA A 37 -10.51 10.49 -2.56
CA ALA A 37 -11.94 10.20 -2.68
C ALA A 37 -12.81 11.46 -2.76
N GLU A 38 -12.38 12.53 -2.09
CA GLU A 38 -13.02 13.85 -2.14
C GLU A 38 -12.68 14.65 -3.43
N GLY A 39 -11.77 14.15 -4.27
CA GLY A 39 -11.37 14.79 -5.52
C GLY A 39 -10.46 16.00 -5.36
N TYR A 40 -9.85 16.19 -4.19
CA TYR A 40 -8.91 17.30 -3.95
C TYR A 40 -7.52 17.05 -4.56
N VAL A 41 -7.17 15.80 -4.81
CA VAL A 41 -5.95 15.37 -5.50
C VAL A 41 -6.31 14.34 -6.55
N THR A 42 -5.45 14.18 -7.57
CA THR A 42 -5.65 13.13 -8.57
C THR A 42 -5.46 11.76 -7.94
N THR A 43 -6.19 10.76 -8.45
CA THR A 43 -6.13 9.37 -7.99
C THR A 43 -4.71 8.84 -7.89
N ASP A 44 -3.93 9.00 -8.96
CA ASP A 44 -2.53 8.57 -9.03
C ASP A 44 -1.68 9.20 -7.93
N HIS A 45 -1.82 10.52 -7.74
CA HIS A 45 -1.00 11.25 -6.78
C HIS A 45 -1.34 10.85 -5.34
N GLY A 46 -2.62 10.81 -5.00
CA GLY A 46 -3.04 10.51 -3.65
C GLY A 46 -2.78 9.04 -3.25
N ILE A 47 -2.96 8.09 -4.17
CA ILE A 47 -2.58 6.69 -3.92
C ILE A 47 -1.05 6.53 -3.84
N ALA A 48 -0.27 7.28 -4.63
CA ALA A 48 1.20 7.24 -4.51
C ALA A 48 1.71 7.79 -3.17
N VAL A 49 1.08 8.86 -2.68
CA VAL A 49 1.37 9.40 -1.35
C VAL A 49 0.96 8.40 -0.26
N ALA A 50 -0.21 7.78 -0.39
CA ALA A 50 -0.65 6.72 0.50
C ALA A 50 0.34 5.54 0.51
N GLU A 51 0.85 5.12 -0.64
CA GLU A 51 1.83 4.02 -0.76
C GLU A 51 3.12 4.36 0.00
N ALA A 52 3.64 5.58 -0.16
CA ALA A 52 4.85 6.01 0.52
C ALA A 52 4.72 5.92 2.06
N PHE A 53 3.60 6.39 2.62
CA PHE A 53 3.36 6.30 4.06
C PHE A 53 3.05 4.87 4.53
N ALA A 54 2.32 4.09 3.74
CA ALA A 54 2.03 2.69 4.06
C ALA A 54 3.32 1.84 4.08
N ARG A 55 4.26 2.10 3.16
CA ARG A 55 5.59 1.45 3.16
C ARG A 55 6.37 1.78 4.42
N MET A 56 6.44 3.06 4.81
CA MET A 56 7.11 3.47 6.05
C MET A 56 6.48 2.82 7.28
N ALA A 57 5.15 2.76 7.33
CA ALA A 57 4.44 2.08 8.41
C ALA A 57 4.76 0.58 8.42
N ALA A 58 4.77 -0.09 7.27
CA ALA A 58 5.05 -1.52 7.17
C ALA A 58 6.51 -1.90 7.48
N THR A 59 7.47 -1.00 7.27
CA THR A 59 8.89 -1.24 7.60
C THR A 59 9.11 -1.43 9.10
N HIS A 60 8.32 -0.76 9.94
CA HIS A 60 8.47 -0.81 11.41
C HIS A 60 7.26 -1.41 12.12
N GLY A 61 6.16 -1.59 11.41
CA GLY A 61 4.88 -2.05 11.91
C GLY A 61 4.74 -3.57 11.94
N GLY A 62 3.60 -4.01 12.45
CA GLY A 62 3.23 -5.41 12.50
C GLY A 62 2.32 -5.80 11.33
N ARG A 63 1.59 -6.90 11.54
CA ARG A 63 0.66 -7.47 10.55
C ARG A 63 -0.33 -6.45 10.00
N LYS A 64 -0.87 -5.58 10.86
CA LYS A 64 -1.83 -4.54 10.47
C LYS A 64 -1.26 -3.57 9.43
N GLU A 65 0.02 -3.23 9.50
CA GLU A 65 0.64 -2.29 8.56
C GLU A 65 0.94 -2.98 7.24
N GLN A 66 1.27 -4.26 7.27
CA GLN A 66 1.44 -5.09 6.08
C GLN A 66 0.09 -5.31 5.35
N LEU A 67 -1.01 -5.51 6.08
CA LEU A 67 -2.37 -5.52 5.52
C LEU A 67 -2.71 -4.18 4.84
N LEU A 68 -2.40 -3.06 5.51
CA LEU A 68 -2.62 -1.72 4.96
C LEU A 68 -1.81 -1.51 3.67
N LEU A 69 -0.51 -1.84 3.69
CA LEU A 69 0.35 -1.74 2.51
C LEU A 69 -0.17 -2.60 1.37
N SER A 70 -0.54 -3.85 1.63
CA SER A 70 -1.12 -4.74 0.63
C SER A 70 -2.34 -4.10 -0.04
N SER A 71 -3.24 -3.52 0.76
CA SER A 71 -4.45 -2.83 0.26
C SER A 71 -4.10 -1.66 -0.66
N VAL A 72 -3.13 -0.84 -0.26
CA VAL A 72 -2.71 0.34 -1.03
C VAL A 72 -2.01 -0.07 -2.33
N LEU A 73 -1.16 -1.11 -2.31
CA LEU A 73 -0.54 -1.66 -3.51
C LEU A 73 -1.58 -2.20 -4.49
N PHE A 74 -2.61 -2.88 -3.97
CA PHE A 74 -3.70 -3.36 -4.79
C PHE A 74 -4.46 -2.19 -5.46
N LEU A 75 -4.72 -1.11 -4.74
CA LEU A 75 -5.30 0.12 -5.32
C LEU A 75 -4.38 0.75 -6.38
N MET A 76 -3.07 0.80 -6.12
CA MET A 76 -2.09 1.32 -7.08
C MET A 76 -2.05 0.47 -8.36
N SER A 77 -2.22 -0.84 -8.25
CA SER A 77 -2.30 -1.71 -9.43
C SER A 77 -3.46 -1.33 -10.36
N ALA A 78 -4.60 -0.95 -9.79
CA ALA A 78 -5.76 -0.51 -10.56
C ALA A 78 -5.48 0.82 -11.29
N VAL A 79 -4.71 1.71 -10.67
CA VAL A 79 -4.26 2.97 -11.30
C VAL A 79 -3.39 2.66 -12.53
N TYR A 80 -2.39 1.79 -12.39
CA TYR A 80 -1.53 1.39 -13.52
C TYR A 80 -2.32 0.69 -14.63
N ALA A 81 -3.24 -0.20 -14.28
CA ALA A 81 -4.08 -0.89 -15.26
C ALA A 81 -4.97 0.09 -16.07
N GLN A 82 -5.52 1.12 -15.42
CA GLN A 82 -6.30 2.16 -16.10
C GLN A 82 -5.47 2.98 -17.10
N ARG A 83 -4.15 3.00 -16.93
CA ARG A 83 -3.19 3.69 -17.79
C ARG A 83 -2.57 2.79 -18.86
N ASP A 84 -3.06 1.55 -18.98
CA ASP A 84 -2.51 0.51 -19.87
C ASP A 84 -1.06 0.10 -19.52
N GLU A 85 -0.65 0.36 -18.27
CA GLU A 85 0.67 -0.02 -17.73
C GLU A 85 0.57 -1.41 -17.07
N ILE A 86 0.25 -2.43 -17.87
CA ILE A 86 -0.13 -3.77 -17.40
C ILE A 86 0.99 -4.45 -16.58
N ASP A 87 2.25 -4.32 -17.01
CA ASP A 87 3.39 -4.91 -16.29
C ASP A 87 3.56 -4.27 -14.91
N ALA A 88 3.46 -2.94 -14.80
CA ALA A 88 3.53 -2.22 -13.53
C ALA A 88 2.35 -2.57 -12.61
N ALA A 89 1.15 -2.74 -13.20
CA ALA A 89 -0.02 -3.20 -12.46
C ALA A 89 0.21 -4.61 -11.88
N ALA A 90 0.70 -5.54 -12.71
CA ALA A 90 0.99 -6.91 -12.30
C ALA A 90 2.06 -6.98 -11.20
N GLU A 91 3.11 -6.16 -11.29
CA GLU A 91 4.13 -6.05 -10.25
C GLU A 91 3.55 -5.61 -8.89
N LYS A 92 2.65 -4.62 -8.90
CA LYS A 92 1.99 -4.15 -7.68
C LYS A 92 1.04 -5.20 -7.09
N GLN A 93 0.30 -5.92 -7.93
CA GLN A 93 -0.54 -7.03 -7.45
C GLN A 93 0.31 -8.17 -6.88
N ALA A 94 1.42 -8.51 -7.54
CA ALA A 94 2.33 -9.55 -7.08
C ALA A 94 2.92 -9.23 -5.70
N GLU A 95 3.35 -7.98 -5.51
CA GLU A 95 3.83 -7.50 -4.22
C GLU A 95 2.72 -7.53 -3.15
N ALA A 96 1.51 -7.07 -3.47
CA ALA A 96 0.37 -7.11 -2.57
C ALA A 96 0.02 -8.54 -2.12
N VAL A 97 0.06 -9.50 -3.06
CA VAL A 97 -0.19 -10.93 -2.80
C VAL A 97 0.91 -11.55 -1.97
N ALA A 98 2.18 -11.20 -2.21
CA ALA A 98 3.29 -11.72 -1.42
C ALA A 98 3.13 -11.40 0.08
N PHE A 99 2.84 -10.13 0.41
CA PHE A 99 2.60 -9.73 1.80
C PHE A 99 1.38 -10.43 2.43
N ILE A 100 0.27 -10.48 1.70
CA ILE A 100 -0.99 -11.01 2.26
C ILE A 100 -0.95 -12.54 2.39
N SER A 101 -0.26 -13.24 1.48
CA SER A 101 -0.09 -14.69 1.53
C SER A 101 0.78 -15.10 2.71
N ASP A 102 1.91 -14.42 2.93
CA ASP A 102 2.78 -14.69 4.08
C ASP A 102 2.02 -14.54 5.41
N LEU A 103 1.23 -13.47 5.55
CA LEU A 103 0.38 -13.27 6.72
C LEU A 103 -0.67 -14.39 6.89
N ALA A 104 -1.34 -14.77 5.81
CA ALA A 104 -2.34 -15.83 5.82
C ALA A 104 -1.74 -17.19 6.21
N ASP A 105 -0.55 -17.51 5.68
CA ASP A 105 0.20 -18.74 6.01
C ASP A 105 0.61 -18.78 7.50
N HIS A 106 0.77 -17.62 8.13
CA HIS A 106 1.02 -17.48 9.57
C HIS A 106 -0.26 -17.36 10.42
N GLY A 107 -1.42 -17.72 9.86
CA GLY A 107 -2.70 -17.82 10.56
C GLY A 107 -3.45 -16.50 10.74
N ASP A 108 -3.15 -15.48 9.95
CA ASP A 108 -3.92 -14.23 9.95
C ASP A 108 -5.20 -14.39 9.12
N GLU A 109 -6.35 -14.51 9.80
CA GLU A 109 -7.66 -14.69 9.16
C GLU A 109 -8.09 -13.47 8.32
N GLU A 110 -7.69 -12.27 8.72
CA GLU A 110 -8.00 -11.04 7.97
C GLU A 110 -7.22 -11.05 6.65
N ALA A 111 -5.94 -11.42 6.70
CA ALA A 111 -5.12 -11.61 5.51
C ALA A 111 -5.69 -12.70 4.58
N ALA A 112 -6.13 -13.83 5.13
CA ALA A 112 -6.74 -14.91 4.36
C ALA A 112 -8.03 -14.46 3.65
N ASN A 113 -8.88 -13.69 4.33
CA ASN A 113 -10.08 -13.11 3.73
C ASN A 113 -9.74 -12.12 2.63
N GLN A 114 -8.74 -11.27 2.84
CA GLN A 114 -8.29 -10.31 1.84
C GLN A 114 -7.67 -10.99 0.61
N LEU A 115 -6.91 -12.07 0.81
CA LEU A 115 -6.37 -12.89 -0.28
C LEU A 115 -7.49 -13.49 -1.14
N GLN A 116 -8.61 -13.92 -0.53
CA GLN A 116 -9.78 -14.38 -1.29
C GLN A 116 -10.39 -13.27 -2.15
N VAL A 117 -10.49 -12.04 -1.62
CA VAL A 117 -10.95 -10.88 -2.38
C VAL A 117 -10.05 -10.65 -3.60
N TYR A 118 -8.73 -10.71 -3.39
CA TYR A 118 -7.74 -10.54 -4.46
C TYR A 118 -7.84 -11.63 -5.52
N ALA A 119 -8.01 -12.89 -5.13
CA ALA A 119 -8.08 -14.03 -6.04
C ALA A 119 -9.17 -13.89 -7.12
N HIS A 120 -10.22 -13.12 -6.88
CA HIS A 120 -11.27 -12.84 -7.86
C HIS A 120 -10.89 -11.85 -8.96
N THR A 121 -9.75 -11.19 -8.83
CA THR A 121 -9.36 -10.04 -9.65
C THR A 121 -7.96 -10.17 -10.25
N ILE A 122 -7.20 -11.18 -9.84
CA ILE A 122 -5.80 -11.37 -10.20
C ILE A 122 -5.67 -12.38 -11.35
N ASP A 123 -4.85 -12.03 -12.34
CA ASP A 123 -4.47 -12.94 -13.42
C ASP A 123 -3.52 -14.04 -12.91
N PRO A 124 -3.63 -15.30 -13.40
CA PRO A 124 -2.73 -16.39 -12.98
C PRO A 124 -1.23 -16.06 -13.07
N GLY A 125 -0.80 -15.22 -14.01
CA GLY A 125 0.60 -14.81 -14.16
C GLY A 125 1.14 -14.02 -12.96
N VAL A 126 0.28 -13.31 -12.24
CA VAL A 126 0.64 -12.54 -11.04
C VAL A 126 1.00 -13.45 -9.88
N LEU A 127 0.38 -14.64 -9.77
CA LEU A 127 0.71 -15.60 -8.72
C LEU A 127 2.15 -16.13 -8.86
N ILE A 128 2.63 -16.28 -10.09
CA ILE A 128 4.02 -16.65 -10.38
C ILE A 128 4.95 -15.51 -9.93
N ALA A 129 4.63 -14.28 -10.33
CA ALA A 129 5.40 -13.09 -9.95
C ALA A 129 5.44 -12.87 -8.43
N ALA A 130 4.35 -13.15 -7.72
CA ALA A 130 4.28 -13.05 -6.26
C ALA A 130 5.25 -14.03 -5.58
N SER A 131 5.35 -15.27 -6.08
CA SER A 131 6.31 -16.25 -5.58
C SER A 131 7.77 -15.79 -5.74
N ASP A 132 8.10 -15.16 -6.87
CA ASP A 132 9.44 -14.61 -7.10
C ASP A 132 9.70 -13.37 -6.25
N TRP A 133 8.66 -12.61 -5.90
CA TRP A 133 8.75 -11.51 -4.95
C TRP A 133 9.13 -12.01 -3.54
N VAL A 134 8.46 -13.05 -3.04
CA VAL A 134 8.77 -13.67 -1.74
C VAL A 134 10.23 -14.13 -1.68
N LYS A 135 10.73 -14.80 -2.74
CA LYS A 135 12.13 -15.26 -2.80
C LYS A 135 13.13 -14.10 -2.66
N ARG A 136 12.96 -13.04 -3.46
CA ARG A 136 13.83 -11.85 -3.42
C ARG A 136 13.84 -11.21 -2.03
N TYR A 137 12.67 -11.05 -1.43
CA TYR A 137 12.56 -10.43 -0.11
C TYR A 137 13.19 -11.27 1.01
N SER A 138 13.11 -12.61 0.91
CA SER A 138 13.76 -13.50 1.88
C SER A 138 15.28 -13.51 1.77
N GLU A 139 15.84 -13.34 0.57
CA GLU A 139 17.29 -13.31 0.32
C GLU A 139 17.93 -11.99 0.77
N GLU A 140 17.17 -10.89 0.80
CA GLU A 140 17.65 -9.57 1.23
C GLU A 140 17.59 -9.35 2.76
N ALA A 141 16.94 -10.26 3.50
CA ALA A 141 16.76 -10.17 4.96
C ALA A 141 17.86 -10.89 5.77
N GLU A 142 18.79 -11.60 5.12
CA GLU A 142 19.99 -12.26 5.72
C GLU A 142 21.25 -11.37 5.66
#